data_AF-A0A968WJP8-F1
#
_entry.id   AF-A0A968WJP8-F1
#
_cell.length_a   1.000
_cell.length_b   1.000
_cell.length_c   1.000
_cell.angle_alpha   90.00
_cell.angle_beta   90.00
_cell.angle_gamma   90.00
#
_symmetry.space_group_name_H-M   'P 1'
#
loop_
_entity.id
_entity.type
_entity.pdbx_description
1 polymer ?
#
loop_
_entity_poly.entity_id
_entity_poly.type
_entity_poly.pdbx_seq_one_letter_code
_entity_poly.pdbx_strand_id
1 'polypeptide(L)' 'MSLAHSAQGKGTPLLLVHGFPMNRSVWSAFAKLLATHFETYTIDLPGFGESASTPAP' A
#
# COMPACT_ATOMS: atom_id res chain seq x y z
N MET A 1 -10.03 3.50 12.70
CA MET A 1 -10.01 3.51 11.23
C MET A 1 -8.86 2.63 10.78
N SER A 2 -9.08 1.68 9.86
CA SER A 2 -8.05 0.76 9.35
C SER A 2 -7.84 1.00 7.86
N LEU A 3 -6.59 0.97 7.41
CA LEU A 3 -6.25 1.03 5.98
C LEU A 3 -6.08 -0.39 5.43
N ALA A 4 -6.64 -0.61 4.24
CA ALA A 4 -6.37 -1.83 3.49
C ALA A 4 -4.92 -1.82 3.02
N HIS A 5 -4.22 -2.94 3.22
CA HIS A 5 -2.80 -3.05 2.92
C HIS A 5 -2.43 -4.45 2.46
N SER A 6 -1.22 -4.58 1.91
CA SER A 6 -0.60 -5.86 1.59
C SER A 6 0.86 -5.82 2.00
N ALA A 7 1.36 -6.91 2.58
CA ALA A 7 2.73 -7.04 3.03
C ALA A 7 3.42 -8.23 2.36
N GLN A 8 4.66 -8.07 1.91
CA GLN A 8 5.43 -9.11 1.24
C GLN A 8 6.93 -8.96 1.52
N GLY A 9 7.65 -10.08 1.59
CA GLY A 9 9.09 -10.10 1.84
C GLY A 9 9.44 -10.09 3.33
N LYS A 10 10.71 -9.82 3.64
CA LYS A 10 11.28 -9.73 4.99
C LYS A 10 12.45 -8.75 4.96
N GLY A 11 12.76 -8.13 6.09
CA GLY A 11 13.91 -7.22 6.22
C GLY A 11 13.47 -5.81 6.59
N THR A 12 14.20 -4.79 6.13
CA THR A 12 13.87 -3.39 6.42
C THR A 12 12.48 -3.05 5.84
N PRO A 13 11.54 -2.50 6.62
CA PRO A 13 10.23 -2.12 6.13
C PRO A 13 10.30 -1.02 5.07
N LEU A 14 9.57 -1.18 3.97
CA LEU A 14 9.43 -0.20 2.89
C LEU A 14 7.95 0.02 2.56
N LEU A 15 7.44 1.22 2.84
CA LEU A 15 6.07 1.60 2.56
C LEU A 15 5.95 2.25 1.17
N LEU A 16 5.03 1.73 0.35
CA LEU A 16 4.73 2.22 -0.99
C LEU A 16 3.33 2.86 -0.99
N VAL A 17 3.29 4.18 -1.21
CA VAL A 17 2.06 4.99 -1.20
C VAL A 17 1.67 5.33 -2.63
N HIS A 18 0.41 5.09 -3.02
CA HIS A 18 -0.06 5.39 -4.37
C HIS A 18 -0.36 6.89 -4.58
N GLY A 19 -0.39 7.32 -5.83
CA GLY A 19 -0.86 8.66 -6.21
C GLY A 19 -2.37 8.72 -6.50
N PHE A 20 -2.88 9.89 -6.87
CA PHE A 20 -4.27 10.07 -7.29
C PHE A 20 -4.45 9.79 -8.79
N PRO A 21 -5.55 9.16 -9.26
CA PRO A 21 -6.66 8.53 -8.52
C PRO A 21 -6.48 6.99 -8.42
N MET A 22 -5.32 6.53 -7.95
CA MET A 22 -4.96 5.10 -7.97
C MET A 22 -5.33 4.39 -6.65
N ASN A 23 -4.89 3.15 -6.50
CA ASN A 23 -4.93 2.36 -5.27
C ASN A 23 -3.61 1.56 -5.12
N ARG A 24 -3.45 0.78 -4.06
CA ARG A 24 -2.23 0.02 -3.70
C ARG A 24 -1.75 -0.93 -4.80
N SER A 25 -2.63 -1.37 -5.70
CA SER A 25 -2.30 -2.33 -6.75
C SER A 25 -1.33 -1.79 -7.81
N VAL A 26 -1.19 -0.46 -7.94
CA VAL A 26 -0.18 0.16 -8.82
C VAL A 26 1.24 -0.36 -8.54
N TRP A 27 1.49 -0.71 -7.28
CA TRP A 27 2.79 -1.16 -6.83
C TRP A 27 3.01 -2.67 -6.99
N SER A 28 2.05 -3.45 -7.49
CA SER A 28 2.13 -4.92 -7.45
C SER A 28 3.42 -5.50 -8.05
N ALA A 29 3.85 -4.98 -9.22
CA ALA A 29 5.10 -5.41 -9.85
C ALA A 29 6.34 -4.97 -9.07
N PHE A 30 6.35 -3.73 -8.58
CA PHE A 30 7.45 -3.17 -7.79
C PHE A 30 7.58 -3.83 -6.42
N ALA A 31 6.47 -4.03 -5.70
CA ALA A 31 6.43 -4.71 -4.42
C ALA A 31 7.00 -6.13 -4.54
N LYS A 32 6.61 -6.88 -5.58
CA LYS A 32 7.17 -8.21 -5.84
C LYS A 32 8.68 -8.19 -6.08
N LEU A 33 9.18 -7.21 -6.84
CA LEU A 33 10.61 -7.06 -7.11
C LEU A 33 11.38 -6.63 -5.84
N LEU A 34 10.85 -5.68 -5.09
CA LEU A 34 11.51 -5.11 -3.90
C LEU A 34 11.44 -6.05 -2.69
N ALA A 35 10.45 -6.95 -2.64
CA ALA A 35 10.30 -7.96 -1.58
C ALA A 35 11.48 -8.94 -1.49
N THR A 36 12.37 -8.99 -2.50
CA THR A 36 13.62 -9.77 -2.42
C THR A 36 14.66 -9.12 -1.50
N HIS A 37 14.50 -7.84 -1.16
CA HIS A 37 15.44 -7.05 -0.35
C HIS A 37 14.80 -6.38 0.88
N PHE A 38 13.49 -6.13 0.83
CA PHE A 38 12.74 -5.39 1.85
C PHE A 38 11.52 -6.17 2.31
N GLU A 39 10.98 -5.80 3.48
CA GLU A 39 9.60 -6.09 3.82
C GLU A 39 8.72 -4.97 3.25
N THR A 40 8.12 -5.22 2.10
CA THR A 40 7.32 -4.23 1.39
C THR A 40 5.90 -4.17 1.93
N TYR A 41 5.38 -2.96 2.09
CA TYR A 41 4.01 -2.67 2.46
C TYR A 41 3.38 -1.77 1.40
N THR A 42 2.23 -2.15 0.86
CA THR A 42 1.41 -1.28 0.00
C THR A 42 0.12 -0.95 0.73
N ILE A 43 -0.37 0.28 0.62
CA ILE A 43 -1.58 0.75 1.32
C ILE A 43 -2.56 1.42 0.35
N ASP A 44 -3.85 1.31 0.64
CA ASP A 44 -4.87 2.18 0.05
C ASP A 44 -5.08 3.40 0.96
N LEU A 45 -4.93 4.60 0.41
CA LEU A 45 -5.27 5.84 1.12
C LEU A 45 -6.79 5.92 1.39
N PRO A 46 -7.23 6.69 2.41
CA PRO A 46 -8.65 6.82 2.72
C PRO A 46 -9.51 7.18 1.50
N GLY A 47 -10.59 6.42 1.31
CA GLY A 47 -11.52 6.61 0.19
C GLY A 47 -11.06 6.01 -1.15
N PHE A 48 -9.93 5.31 -1.18
CA PHE A 48 -9.43 4.60 -2.34
C PHE A 48 -9.39 3.09 -2.09
N GLY A 49 -9.49 2.31 -3.17
CA GLY A 49 -9.40 0.85 -3.13
C GLY A 49 -10.37 0.25 -2.12
N GLU A 50 -9.83 -0.50 -1.15
CA GLU A 50 -10.60 -1.16 -0.09
C GLU A 50 -10.57 -0.38 1.25
N SER A 51 -9.93 0.79 1.28
CA SER A 51 -9.92 1.66 2.46
C SER A 51 -11.19 2.51 2.52
N ALA A 52 -11.85 2.51 3.68
CA ALA A 52 -13.00 3.37 3.93
C ALA A 52 -12.62 4.87 3.82
N SER A 53 -13.57 5.69 3.35
CA SER A 53 -13.42 7.15 3.38
C SER A 53 -13.33 7.67 4.81
N THR A 54 -12.56 8.74 5.02
CA THR A 54 -12.63 9.50 6.26
C THR A 54 -13.99 10.21 6.37
N PRO A 55 -14.55 10.37 7.58
CA PRO A 55 -15.62 11.33 7.81
C PRO A 55 -15.21 12.73 7.29
N ALA A 56 -16.20 13.52 6.88
CA ALA A 56 -15.95 14.93 6.63
C ALA A 56 -15.43 15.61 7.92
N PRO A 57 -14.50 16.58 7.80
CA PRO A 57 -14.04 17.35 8.95
C PRO A 57 -15.17 18.11 9.65
#